data_AF-A0A1F6CN69-F1
#
_entry.id   AF-A0A1F6CN69-F1
#
_cell.length_a   1.000
_cell.length_b   1.000
_cell.length_c   1.000
_cell.angle_alpha   90.00
_cell.angle_beta   90.00
_cell.angle_gamma   90.00
#
_symmetry.space_group_name_H-M   'P 1'
#
loop_
_entity.id
_entity.type
_entity.pdbx_description
1 polymer ?
#
loop_
_entity_poly.entity_id
_entity_poly.type
_entity_poly.pdbx_seq_one_letter_code
_entity_poly.pdbx_strand_id
1 'polypeptide(L)'
;MLGDKDPKGFYRRGLPNAPRPKESDDDPKAFEKVAVDMQMRMEQIIVDKPELGIAQSDIDARKAHYLAKGARVGIKALEDDIENAMRVEITGTHEFKETVIDHLGLALAYLELTRDVNEDFLDVKKDE
;
A
#
# COMPACT_ATOMS: atom_id res chain seq x y z
N MET A 1 -21.19 14.60 50.35
CA MET A 1 -21.41 14.12 48.97
C MET A 1 -20.12 14.34 48.21
N LEU A 2 -19.42 13.26 47.84
CA LEU A 2 -18.21 13.31 47.02
C LEU A 2 -18.66 13.30 45.56
N GLY A 3 -18.66 14.48 44.94
CA GLY A 3 -18.83 14.68 43.50
C GLY A 3 -17.47 14.87 42.85
N ASP A 4 -17.36 14.33 41.64
CA ASP A 4 -16.34 14.60 40.63
C ASP A 4 -14.97 13.91 40.82
N LYS A 5 -14.96 12.66 40.34
CA LYS A 5 -13.75 12.00 39.84
C LYS A 5 -13.45 12.54 38.44
N ASP A 6 -12.59 13.54 38.34
CA ASP A 6 -11.85 13.79 37.11
C ASP A 6 -10.90 12.60 36.86
N PRO A 7 -10.98 11.87 35.73
CA PRO A 7 -9.94 10.93 35.38
C PRO A 7 -8.68 11.72 35.03
N LYS A 8 -7.70 11.63 35.94
CA LYS A 8 -6.30 12.03 35.78
C LYS A 8 -5.87 11.91 34.32
N GLY A 9 -5.55 13.07 33.73
CA GLY A 9 -5.08 13.19 32.38
C GLY A 9 -3.92 12.24 32.11
N PHE A 10 -4.08 11.39 31.10
CA PHE A 10 -2.93 10.87 30.37
C PHE A 10 -2.31 12.05 29.62
N TYR A 11 -1.39 12.73 30.27
CA TYR A 11 -0.39 13.54 29.59
C TYR A 11 0.39 12.59 28.67
N ARG A 12 -0.04 12.46 27.42
CA ARG A 12 0.85 12.00 26.35
C ARG A 12 2.01 12.98 26.35
N ARG A 13 3.15 12.56 26.90
CA ARG A 13 4.44 13.21 26.68
C ARG A 13 4.52 13.47 25.17
N GLY A 14 4.57 14.74 24.79
CA GLY A 14 4.80 15.13 23.41
C GLY A 14 6.04 14.41 22.93
N LEU A 15 5.87 13.55 21.92
CA LEU A 15 7.01 13.10 21.13
C LEU A 15 7.67 14.38 20.60
N PRO A 16 9.00 14.56 20.78
CA PRO A 16 9.68 15.75 20.30
C PRO A 16 9.40 15.87 18.82
N ASN A 17 8.89 17.03 18.40
CA ASN A 17 8.54 17.42 17.03
C ASN A 17 9.22 16.53 16.00
N ALA A 18 8.58 15.42 15.65
CA ALA A 18 8.93 14.73 14.42
C ALA A 18 8.67 15.77 13.34
N PRO A 19 9.65 16.12 12.49
CA PRO A 19 9.36 16.96 11.35
C PRO A 19 8.15 16.31 10.67
N ARG A 20 7.05 17.08 10.54
CA ARG A 20 5.93 16.64 9.71
C ARG A 20 6.58 16.15 8.42
N PRO A 21 6.30 14.91 7.96
CA PRO A 21 6.72 14.51 6.64
C PRO A 21 6.33 15.67 5.73
N LYS A 22 7.32 16.26 5.03
CA LYS A 22 7.02 17.24 4.00
C LYS A 22 5.90 16.62 3.18
N GLU A 23 4.82 17.37 2.98
CA GLU A 23 3.83 17.03 1.96
C GLU A 23 4.65 16.58 0.75
N SER A 24 4.62 15.28 0.46
CA SER A 24 5.27 14.80 -0.74
C SER A 24 4.53 15.51 -1.84
N ASP A 25 5.26 16.19 -2.72
CA ASP A 25 4.71 16.56 -4.01
C ASP A 25 3.97 15.32 -4.52
N ASP A 26 2.63 15.39 -4.58
CA ASP A 26 1.75 14.31 -5.05
C ASP A 26 2.08 14.10 -6.53
N ASP A 27 3.20 13.44 -6.80
CA ASP A 27 3.56 12.90 -8.10
C ASP A 27 2.88 11.53 -8.17
N PRO A 28 1.79 11.38 -8.94
CA PRO A 28 1.10 10.10 -9.09
C PRO A 28 2.04 8.99 -9.57
N LYS A 29 3.15 9.35 -10.24
CA LYS A 29 4.19 8.42 -10.70
C LYS A 29 5.06 7.88 -9.57
N ALA A 30 5.09 8.53 -8.41
CA ALA A 30 5.87 8.07 -7.27
C ALA A 30 5.32 6.73 -6.74
N PHE A 31 4.00 6.63 -6.56
CA PHE A 31 3.37 5.40 -6.08
C PHE A 31 3.32 4.29 -7.13
N GLU A 32 3.19 4.63 -8.41
CA GLU A 32 3.30 3.63 -9.50
C GLU A 32 4.65 2.92 -9.46
N LYS A 33 5.75 3.67 -9.34
CA LYS A 33 7.08 3.09 -9.22
C LYS A 33 7.23 2.21 -7.98
N VAL A 34 6.73 2.68 -6.84
CA VAL A 34 6.76 1.90 -5.58
C VAL A 34 5.96 0.60 -5.74
N ALA A 35 4.79 0.64 -6.38
CA ALA A 35 3.98 -0.54 -6.62
C ALA A 35 4.69 -1.54 -7.55
N VAL A 36 5.39 -1.08 -8.60
CA VAL A 36 6.22 -1.95 -9.45
C VAL A 36 7.36 -2.59 -8.67
N ASP A 37 8.10 -1.79 -7.88
CA ASP A 37 9.21 -2.31 -7.06
C ASP A 37 8.71 -3.34 -6.04
N MET A 38 7.55 -3.09 -5.43
CA MET A 38 6.88 -4.02 -4.51
C MET A 38 6.44 -5.31 -5.21
N GLN A 39 5.82 -5.21 -6.40
CA GLN A 39 5.43 -6.37 -7.20
C GLN A 39 6.64 -7.26 -7.48
N MET A 40 7.71 -6.70 -8.07
CA MET A 40 8.91 -7.45 -8.44
C MET A 40 9.55 -8.13 -7.24
N ARG A 41 9.61 -7.42 -6.10
CA ARG A 41 10.20 -7.95 -4.87
C ARG A 41 9.39 -9.11 -4.30
N MET A 42 8.06 -9.00 -4.24
CA MET A 42 7.21 -10.06 -3.72
C MET A 42 7.20 -11.29 -4.63
N GLU A 43 7.20 -11.09 -5.95
CA GLU A 43 7.36 -12.18 -6.94
C GLU A 43 8.70 -12.90 -6.76
N GLN A 44 9.79 -12.15 -6.54
CA GLN A 44 11.10 -12.75 -6.26
C GLN A 44 11.08 -13.59 -4.98
N ILE A 45 10.40 -13.13 -3.91
CA ILE A 45 10.26 -13.91 -2.67
C ILE A 45 9.51 -15.22 -2.93
N ILE A 46 8.45 -15.20 -3.75
CA ILE A 46 7.69 -16.42 -4.10
C ILE A 46 8.59 -17.42 -4.84
N VAL A 47 9.44 -16.94 -5.76
CA VAL A 47 10.39 -17.76 -6.51
C VAL A 47 11.48 -18.33 -5.59
N ASP A 48 12.04 -17.49 -4.71
CA ASP A 48 13.15 -17.86 -3.84
C ASP A 48 12.72 -18.75 -2.67
N LYS A 49 11.46 -18.63 -2.23
CA LYS A 49 10.89 -19.32 -1.06
C LYS A 49 9.61 -20.08 -1.39
N PRO A 50 9.67 -21.12 -2.25
CA PRO A 50 8.50 -21.92 -2.61
C PRO A 50 7.85 -22.61 -1.40
N GLU A 51 8.59 -22.82 -0.31
CA GLU A 51 8.09 -23.37 0.95
C GLU A 51 7.01 -22.51 1.64
N LEU A 52 6.88 -21.23 1.26
CA LEU A 52 5.79 -20.39 1.73
C LEU A 52 4.42 -20.88 1.22
N GLY A 53 4.39 -21.72 0.17
CA GLY A 53 3.16 -22.33 -0.32
C GLY A 53 2.10 -21.30 -0.71
N ILE A 54 2.54 -20.21 -1.36
CA ILE A 54 1.68 -19.14 -1.85
C ILE A 54 1.02 -19.62 -3.15
N ALA A 55 -0.30 -19.73 -3.14
CA ALA A 55 -1.06 -20.08 -4.34
C ALA A 55 -1.46 -18.82 -5.10
N GLN A 56 -1.53 -18.91 -6.44
CA GLN A 56 -2.03 -17.81 -7.27
C GLN A 56 -3.44 -17.35 -6.84
N SER A 57 -4.30 -18.29 -6.43
CA SER A 57 -5.64 -17.99 -5.93
C SER A 57 -5.64 -17.10 -4.69
N ASP A 58 -4.62 -17.20 -3.83
CA ASP A 58 -4.53 -16.36 -2.62
C ASP A 58 -4.20 -14.91 -3.02
N ILE A 59 -3.32 -14.73 -4.01
CA ILE A 59 -2.94 -13.44 -4.58
C ILE A 59 -4.15 -12.82 -5.30
N ASP A 60 -4.84 -13.60 -6.13
CA ASP A 60 -6.01 -13.13 -6.88
C ASP A 60 -7.15 -12.68 -5.94
N ALA A 61 -7.41 -13.44 -4.88
CA ALA A 61 -8.40 -13.08 -3.87
C ALA A 61 -8.02 -11.76 -3.17
N ARG A 62 -6.73 -11.57 -2.85
CA ARG A 62 -6.25 -10.35 -2.21
C ARG A 62 -6.26 -9.14 -3.14
N LYS A 63 -5.88 -9.33 -4.41
CA LYS A 63 -6.01 -8.33 -5.47
C LYS A 63 -7.46 -7.89 -5.62
N ALA A 64 -8.40 -8.83 -5.72
CA ALA A 64 -9.83 -8.53 -5.82
C ALA A 64 -10.36 -7.72 -4.62
N HIS A 65 -9.87 -8.02 -3.41
CA HIS A 65 -10.17 -7.23 -2.22
C HIS A 65 -9.69 -5.76 -2.36
N TYR A 66 -8.47 -5.54 -2.83
CA TYR A 66 -7.94 -4.18 -3.02
C TYR A 66 -8.56 -3.44 -4.20
N LEU A 67 -8.89 -4.12 -5.29
CA LEU A 67 -9.68 -3.54 -6.39
C LEU A 67 -11.05 -3.07 -5.89
N ALA A 68 -11.74 -3.89 -5.09
CA ALA A 68 -13.00 -3.51 -4.47
C ALA A 68 -12.85 -2.35 -3.48
N LYS A 69 -11.72 -2.27 -2.75
CA LYS A 69 -11.39 -1.13 -1.90
C LYS A 69 -11.21 0.14 -2.75
N GLY A 70 -10.36 0.10 -3.78
CA GLY A 70 -10.13 1.21 -4.70
C GLY A 70 -11.41 1.73 -5.34
N ALA A 71 -12.30 0.83 -5.78
CA ALA A 71 -13.61 1.20 -6.34
C ALA A 71 -14.55 1.88 -5.32
N ARG A 72 -14.42 1.58 -4.02
CA ARG A 72 -15.30 2.12 -2.96
C ARG A 72 -14.79 3.43 -2.37
N VAL A 73 -13.48 3.52 -2.14
CA VAL A 73 -12.86 4.63 -1.38
C VAL A 73 -11.86 5.45 -2.18
N GLY A 74 -11.60 5.08 -3.45
CA GLY A 74 -10.69 5.78 -4.35
C GLY A 74 -9.24 5.31 -4.26
N ILE A 75 -8.45 5.72 -5.26
CA ILE A 75 -7.03 5.34 -5.42
C ILE A 75 -6.18 5.80 -4.23
N LYS A 76 -6.47 6.98 -3.65
CA LYS A 76 -5.74 7.51 -2.49
C LYS A 76 -5.69 6.57 -1.29
N ALA A 77 -6.74 5.78 -1.07
CA ALA A 77 -6.75 4.81 0.02
C ALA A 77 -5.79 3.63 -0.22
N LEU A 78 -5.49 3.31 -1.47
CA LEU A 78 -4.46 2.33 -1.84
C LEU A 78 -3.06 2.94 -1.70
N GLU A 79 -2.89 4.22 -2.00
CA GLU A 79 -1.62 4.95 -1.81
C GLU A 79 -1.24 5.00 -0.32
N ASP A 80 -2.21 5.28 0.55
CA ASP A 80 -2.02 5.23 2.01
C ASP A 80 -1.62 3.80 2.47
N ASP A 81 -2.22 2.76 1.89
CA ASP A 81 -1.84 1.38 2.18
C ASP A 81 -0.42 1.06 1.69
N ILE A 82 -0.03 1.55 0.51
CA ILE A 82 1.32 1.39 -0.05
C ILE A 82 2.34 2.09 0.86
N GLU A 83 2.04 3.30 1.33
CA GLU A 83 2.91 4.01 2.27
C GLU A 83 3.08 3.23 3.58
N ASN A 84 1.99 2.63 4.09
CA ASN A 84 2.04 1.78 5.27
C ASN A 84 2.85 0.50 5.03
N ALA A 85 2.69 -0.15 3.88
CA ALA A 85 3.46 -1.33 3.49
C ALA A 85 4.97 -1.02 3.46
N MET A 86 5.38 0.13 2.92
CA MET A 86 6.77 0.58 2.93
C MET A 86 7.33 0.71 4.36
N ARG A 87 6.54 1.24 5.30
CA ARG A 87 6.95 1.36 6.71
C ARG A 87 7.11 -0.01 7.37
N VAL A 88 6.26 -0.98 7.01
CA VAL A 88 6.36 -2.36 7.50
C VAL A 88 7.60 -3.05 6.93
N GLU A 89 7.96 -2.83 5.66
CA GLU A 89 9.18 -3.41 5.07
C GLU A 89 10.45 -3.01 5.81
N ILE A 90 10.52 -1.76 6.31
CA ILE A 90 11.65 -1.28 7.13
C ILE A 90 11.82 -2.13 8.41
N THR A 91 10.76 -2.77 8.90
CA THR A 91 10.78 -3.63 10.10
C THR A 91 11.19 -5.08 9.82
N GLY A 92 11.40 -5.47 8.55
CA GLY A 92 11.94 -6.79 8.18
C GLY A 92 10.92 -7.94 8.16
N THR A 93 9.62 -7.65 8.10
CA THR A 93 8.52 -8.64 8.18
C THR A 93 7.97 -9.12 6.83
N HIS A 94 8.71 -8.91 5.74
CA HIS A 94 8.27 -9.24 4.36
C HIS A 94 8.38 -10.73 4.00
N GLU A 95 8.96 -11.56 4.88
CA GLU A 95 9.16 -12.99 4.61
C GLU A 95 7.99 -13.88 5.08
N PHE A 96 6.92 -13.29 5.63
CA PHE A 96 5.72 -14.03 6.01
C PHE A 96 4.77 -14.18 4.83
N LYS A 97 4.17 -15.37 4.69
CA LYS A 97 3.22 -15.72 3.62
C LYS A 97 2.15 -14.64 3.45
N GLU A 98 1.54 -14.23 4.55
CA GLU A 98 0.46 -13.24 4.56
C GLU A 98 0.92 -11.87 4.06
N THR A 99 2.12 -11.44 4.47
CA THR A 99 2.68 -10.14 4.04
C THR A 99 2.94 -10.14 2.53
N VAL A 100 3.51 -11.22 2.00
CA VAL A 100 3.79 -11.34 0.55
C VAL A 100 2.49 -11.28 -0.24
N ILE A 101 1.47 -12.03 0.18
CA ILE A 101 0.14 -12.02 -0.47
C ILE A 101 -0.49 -10.62 -0.39
N ASP A 102 -0.43 -9.98 0.78
CA ASP A 102 -1.03 -8.67 1.01
C ASP A 102 -0.38 -7.58 0.15
N HIS A 103 0.94 -7.48 0.19
CA HIS A 103 1.71 -6.50 -0.57
C HIS A 103 1.61 -6.75 -2.08
N LEU A 104 1.71 -7.99 -2.54
CA LEU A 104 1.60 -8.30 -3.97
C LEU A 104 0.18 -8.01 -4.48
N GLY A 105 -0.86 -8.39 -3.73
CA GLY A 105 -2.24 -8.09 -4.08
C GLY A 105 -2.52 -6.59 -4.14
N LEU A 106 -1.97 -5.81 -3.19
CA LEU A 106 -2.06 -4.35 -3.18
C LEU A 106 -1.39 -3.72 -4.41
N ALA A 107 -0.14 -4.11 -4.69
CA ALA A 107 0.62 -3.61 -5.83
C ALA A 107 -0.10 -3.89 -7.16
N LEU A 108 -0.56 -5.13 -7.36
CA LEU A 108 -1.27 -5.53 -8.57
C LEU A 108 -2.59 -4.76 -8.75
N ALA A 109 -3.34 -4.55 -7.67
CA ALA A 109 -4.59 -3.79 -7.72
C ALA A 109 -4.35 -2.31 -8.03
N TYR A 110 -3.32 -1.71 -7.42
CA TYR A 110 -2.96 -0.31 -7.69
C TYR A 110 -2.54 -0.12 -9.15
N LEU A 111 -1.67 -1.00 -9.66
CA LEU A 111 -1.19 -0.92 -11.04
C LEU A 111 -2.31 -1.11 -12.06
N GLU A 112 -3.27 -2.01 -11.80
CA GLU A 112 -4.44 -2.16 -12.67
C GLU A 112 -5.27 -0.87 -12.72
N LEU A 113 -5.61 -0.32 -11.55
CA LEU A 113 -6.44 0.89 -11.47
C LEU A 113 -5.77 2.16 -12.00
N THR A 114 -4.43 2.19 -12.07
CA THR A 114 -3.67 3.38 -12.51
C THR A 114 -3.15 3.26 -13.94
N ARG A 115 -2.91 2.04 -14.44
CA ARG A 115 -2.53 1.82 -15.85
C ARG A 115 -3.72 1.98 -16.79
N ASP A 116 -4.91 1.56 -16.39
CA ASP A 116 -6.15 1.79 -17.16
C ASP A 116 -6.45 3.30 -17.33
N VAL A 117 -5.94 4.15 -16.44
CA VAL A 117 -6.08 5.63 -16.53
C VAL A 117 -5.03 6.25 -17.45
N ASN A 118 -3.90 5.58 -17.68
CA ASN A 118 -2.81 6.09 -18.52
C ASN A 118 -2.93 5.70 -20.01
N GLU A 119 -3.68 4.64 -20.34
CA GLU A 119 -3.90 4.26 -21.75
C GLU A 119 -4.80 5.26 -22.50
N ASP A 120 -5.74 5.93 -21.81
CA ASP A 120 -6.56 7.01 -22.38
C ASP A 120 -5.77 8.28 -22.73
N PHE A 121 -4.56 8.48 -22.18
CA PHE A 121 -3.71 9.64 -22.48
C PHE A 121 -2.75 9.41 -23.66
N LEU A 122 -2.55 8.16 -24.09
CA LEU A 122 -1.60 7.82 -25.16
C LEU A 122 -2.23 7.74 -26.55
N ASP A 123 -3.56 7.76 -26.66
CA ASP A 123 -4.27 7.68 -27.95
C ASP A 123 -4.52 9.02 -28.65
N VAL A 124 -4.03 10.15 -28.09
CA VAL A 124 -4.25 11.49 -28.69
C VAL A 124 -3.09 11.97 -29.58
N LYS A 125 -2.05 11.15 -29.82
CA LYS A 125 -0.89 11.56 -30.66
C LYS A 125 -0.44 10.53 -31.68
N LYS A 126 -1.40 9.90 -32.37
CA LYS A 126 -1.10 9.10 -33.58
C LYS A 126 -1.90 9.49 -34.82
N ASP A 127 -2.37 10.73 -34.90
CA ASP A 127 -2.87 11.29 -36.16
C ASP A 127 -2.40 12.74 -36.30
N GLU A 128 -1.19 12.93 -36.83
CA GLU A 128 -0.81 14.08 -37.68
C GLU A 128 0.42 13.76 -38.53
#